data_AF-A0A8J9SCQ9-F1
#
_entry.id   AF-A0A8J9SCQ9-F1
#
_cell.length_a   1.000
_cell.length_b   1.000
_cell.length_c   1.000
_cell.angle_alpha   90.00
_cell.angle_beta   90.00
_cell.angle_gamma   90.00
#
_symmetry.space_group_name_H-M   'P 1'
#
loop_
_entity.id
_entity.type
_entity.pdbx_description
1 polymer ?
#
loop_
_entity_poly.entity_id
_entity_poly.type
_entity_poly.pdbx_seq_one_letter_code
_entity_poly.pdbx_strand_id
1 'polypeptide(L)'
;MTVQKNLSSSLMELVNIDHEMDWSDFDEVVKFLEENLYKVIAEVHGFDKLLVDDGKTQLNCPPAAESGDSHGNLLLRTLSEKETSSGLTLKREFKVHDCGVDPDNGDNHKVEIREDVVKAPTESGQPPAMSENVVTVSIPLA
;
A
#
# COMPACT_ATOMS: atom_id res chain seq x y z
N MET A 1 6.07 -1.31 -29.66
CA MET A 1 6.65 -1.91 -28.44
C MET A 1 5.62 -1.79 -27.36
N THR A 2 5.03 -2.89 -26.92
CA THR A 2 4.17 -2.88 -25.72
C THR A 2 5.13 -2.73 -24.55
N VAL A 3 5.12 -1.56 -23.90
CA VAL A 3 5.89 -1.36 -22.66
C VAL A 3 5.26 -2.31 -21.65
N GLN A 4 6.00 -3.33 -21.22
CA GLN A 4 5.56 -4.18 -20.12
C GLN A 4 5.44 -3.27 -18.90
N LYS A 5 4.23 -3.18 -18.35
CA LYS A 5 3.96 -2.33 -17.20
C LYS A 5 4.62 -2.95 -15.97
N ASN A 6 5.36 -2.15 -15.23
CA ASN A 6 6.00 -2.56 -13.99
C ASN A 6 4.96 -2.87 -12.91
N LEU A 7 5.26 -3.78 -11.99
CA LEU A 7 4.33 -4.17 -10.92
C LEU A 7 4.15 -3.02 -9.92
N SER A 8 5.22 -2.31 -9.58
CA SER A 8 5.15 -1.15 -8.69
C SER A 8 4.25 -0.05 -9.25
N SER A 9 4.38 0.26 -10.55
CA SER A 9 3.49 1.21 -11.25
C SER A 9 2.04 0.74 -11.28
N SER A 10 1.80 -0.57 -11.42
CA SER A 10 0.43 -1.10 -11.41
C SER A 10 -0.22 -0.97 -10.03
N LEU A 11 0.54 -1.25 -8.96
CA LEU A 11 0.08 -1.02 -7.59
C LEU A 11 -0.20 0.47 -7.33
N MET A 12 0.70 1.36 -7.74
CA MET A 12 0.58 2.80 -7.53
C MET A 12 -0.65 3.40 -8.21
N GLU A 13 -1.07 2.84 -9.35
CA GLU A 13 -2.31 3.20 -10.02
C GLU A 13 -3.56 2.69 -9.30
N LEU A 14 -3.54 1.44 -8.80
CA LEU A 14 -4.66 0.86 -8.04
C LEU A 14 -4.92 1.62 -6.74
N VAL A 15 -3.87 1.96 -6.01
CA VAL A 15 -3.97 2.66 -4.71
C VAL A 15 -4.05 4.19 -4.87
N ASN A 16 -4.12 4.70 -6.10
CA ASN A 16 -4.21 6.12 -6.37
C ASN A 16 -5.52 6.69 -5.83
N ILE A 17 -5.47 7.93 -5.32
CA ILE A 17 -6.66 8.61 -4.81
C ILE A 17 -7.66 9.03 -5.90
N ASP A 18 -7.24 9.13 -7.15
CA ASP A 18 -8.14 9.36 -8.27
C ASP A 18 -8.71 8.04 -8.85
N HIS A 19 -8.33 6.88 -8.31
CA HIS A 19 -8.96 5.60 -8.64
C HIS A 19 -10.38 5.52 -8.06
N GLU A 20 -11.26 4.70 -8.64
CA GLU A 20 -12.64 4.55 -8.15
C GLU A 20 -12.64 3.92 -6.74
N MET A 21 -12.72 4.76 -5.71
CA MET A 21 -12.74 4.35 -4.30
C MET A 21 -14.14 3.84 -3.88
N ASP A 22 -14.56 2.71 -4.43
CA ASP A 22 -15.74 1.97 -3.97
C ASP A 22 -15.35 0.76 -3.11
N TRP A 23 -16.34 -0.04 -2.71
CA TRP A 23 -16.13 -1.18 -1.80
C TRP A 23 -15.29 -2.31 -2.42
N SER A 24 -15.22 -2.41 -3.76
CA SER A 24 -14.41 -3.43 -4.46
C SER A 24 -12.93 -3.07 -4.52
N ASP A 25 -12.60 -1.78 -4.40
CA ASP A 25 -11.24 -1.26 -4.57
C ASP A 25 -10.26 -1.87 -3.54
N PHE A 26 -10.66 -1.98 -2.28
CA PHE A 26 -9.83 -2.63 -1.25
C PHE A 26 -9.55 -4.10 -1.57
N ASP A 27 -10.57 -4.86 -1.99
CA ASP A 27 -10.42 -6.27 -2.33
C ASP A 27 -9.52 -6.47 -3.58
N GLU A 28 -9.59 -5.56 -4.55
CA GLU A 28 -8.72 -5.57 -5.73
C GLU A 28 -7.25 -5.32 -5.35
N VAL A 29 -6.98 -4.37 -4.46
CA VAL A 29 -5.63 -4.11 -3.95
C VAL A 29 -5.12 -5.31 -3.16
N VAL A 30 -5.95 -5.90 -2.29
CA VAL A 30 -5.60 -7.10 -1.51
C VAL A 30 -5.22 -8.24 -2.44
N LYS A 31 -6.06 -8.55 -3.43
CA LYS A 31 -5.80 -9.61 -4.40
C LYS A 31 -4.52 -9.37 -5.20
N PHE A 32 -4.28 -8.13 -5.62
CA PHE A 32 -3.04 -7.77 -6.31
C PHE A 32 -1.82 -8.04 -5.43
N LEU A 33 -1.87 -7.65 -4.15
CA LEU A 33 -0.79 -7.82 -3.20
C LEU A 33 -0.57 -9.30 -2.83
N GLU A 34 -1.62 -10.11 -2.67
CA GLU A 34 -1.49 -11.55 -2.45
C GLU A 34 -0.65 -12.24 -3.53
N GLU A 35 -0.80 -11.81 -4.80
CA GLU A 35 -0.08 -12.40 -5.93
C GLU A 35 1.32 -11.80 -6.16
N ASN A 36 1.56 -10.55 -5.70
CA ASN A 36 2.68 -9.73 -6.17
C ASN A 36 3.47 -8.97 -5.11
N LEU A 37 3.12 -9.00 -3.82
CA LEU A 37 3.75 -8.18 -2.77
C LEU A 37 5.29 -8.24 -2.79
N TYR A 38 5.87 -9.43 -2.65
CA TYR A 38 7.33 -9.57 -2.61
C TYR A 38 7.99 -9.26 -3.95
N LYS A 39 7.29 -9.45 -5.07
CA LYS A 39 7.78 -9.07 -6.40
C LYS A 39 7.85 -7.55 -6.56
N VAL A 40 6.85 -6.82 -6.04
CA VAL A 40 6.85 -5.34 -6.02
C VAL A 40 8.01 -4.83 -5.19
N ILE A 41 8.23 -5.39 -4.00
CA ILE A 41 9.35 -5.01 -3.12
C ILE A 41 10.69 -5.26 -3.81
N ALA A 42 10.89 -6.47 -4.36
CA ALA A 42 12.10 -6.82 -5.09
C ALA A 42 12.33 -5.94 -6.32
N GLU A 43 11.28 -5.56 -7.04
CA GLU A 43 11.35 -4.64 -8.17
C GLU A 43 11.83 -3.25 -7.73
N VAL A 44 11.25 -2.68 -6.67
CA VAL A 44 11.65 -1.37 -6.13
C VAL A 44 13.10 -1.39 -5.64
N HIS A 45 13.49 -2.41 -4.88
CA HIS A 45 14.87 -2.58 -4.42
C HIS A 45 15.84 -2.82 -5.58
N GLY A 46 15.38 -3.48 -6.66
CA GLY A 46 16.13 -3.66 -7.90
C GLY A 46 16.44 -2.36 -8.65
N PHE A 47 15.74 -1.26 -8.33
CA PHE A 47 16.08 0.08 -8.79
C PHE A 47 17.12 0.79 -7.92
N ASP A 48 17.67 0.13 -6.90
CA ASP A 48 18.52 0.72 -5.86
C ASP A 48 17.80 1.88 -5.13
N LYS A 49 16.51 1.66 -4.82
CA LYS A 49 15.62 2.63 -4.19
C LYS A 49 14.81 1.97 -3.08
N LEU A 50 14.38 2.79 -2.13
CA LEU A 50 13.39 2.44 -1.10
C LEU A 50 12.07 3.18 -1.30
N LEU A 51 12.04 4.16 -2.19
CA LEU A 51 10.87 4.97 -2.50
C LEU A 51 10.81 5.25 -3.99
N VAL A 52 9.61 5.07 -4.54
CA VAL A 52 9.24 5.52 -5.88
C VAL A 52 8.03 6.43 -5.78
N ASP A 53 7.99 7.45 -6.63
CA ASP A 53 6.99 8.51 -6.63
C ASP A 53 6.67 8.86 -8.09
N ASP A 54 5.39 8.79 -8.47
CA ASP A 54 4.91 9.11 -9.81
C ASP A 54 4.27 10.51 -9.91
N GLY A 55 4.39 11.30 -8.84
CA GLY A 55 3.79 12.61 -8.67
C GLY A 55 2.35 12.59 -8.16
N LYS A 56 1.73 11.40 -7.98
CA LYS A 56 0.38 11.23 -7.44
C LYS A 56 0.31 10.24 -6.29
N THR A 57 1.13 9.21 -6.34
CA THR A 57 1.24 8.15 -5.36
C THR A 57 2.71 7.98 -5.02
N GLN A 58 3.01 7.89 -3.73
CA GLN A 58 4.29 7.45 -3.21
C GLN A 58 4.17 5.98 -2.83
N LEU A 59 5.20 5.20 -3.14
CA LEU A 59 5.35 3.82 -2.72
C LEU A 59 6.71 3.69 -2.03
N ASN A 60 6.68 3.33 -0.74
CA ASN A 60 7.84 3.10 0.10
C ASN A 60 7.94 1.61 0.44
N CYS A 61 9.09 1.01 0.15
CA CYS A 61 9.45 -0.35 0.51
C CYS A 61 10.71 -0.26 1.39
N PRO A 62 10.57 -0.25 2.73
CA PRO A 62 11.73 -0.15 3.62
C PRO A 62 12.72 -1.31 3.43
N PRO A 63 13.98 -1.17 3.88
CA PRO A 63 14.92 -2.27 3.85
C PRO A 63 14.43 -3.41 4.76
N ALA A 64 14.94 -4.62 4.52
CA ALA A 64 14.67 -5.77 5.36
C ALA A 64 14.99 -5.46 6.84
N ALA A 65 14.21 -6.04 7.74
CA ALA A 65 14.43 -5.91 9.19
C ALA A 65 15.84 -6.35 9.58
N GLU A 66 16.44 -5.61 10.51
CA GLU A 66 17.75 -5.91 11.07
C GLU A 66 17.63 -6.41 12.51
N SER A 67 18.70 -6.99 13.05
CA SER A 67 18.70 -7.46 14.44
C SER A 67 18.49 -6.30 15.41
N GLY A 68 17.35 -6.29 16.09
CA GLY A 68 16.98 -5.24 17.04
C GLY A 68 16.21 -4.06 16.45
N ASP A 69 16.01 -4.02 15.13
CA ASP A 69 15.16 -3.03 14.46
C ASP A 69 14.32 -3.71 13.38
N SER A 70 13.04 -3.95 13.69
CA SER A 70 12.12 -4.56 12.73
C SER A 70 11.43 -3.56 11.82
N HIS A 71 11.68 -2.26 11.99
CA HIS A 71 10.92 -1.19 11.33
C HIS A 71 9.40 -1.31 11.54
N GLY A 72 8.98 -1.86 12.69
CA GLY A 72 7.56 -2.15 12.96
C GLY A 72 6.97 -3.26 12.08
N ASN A 73 7.82 -4.10 11.50
CA ASN A 73 7.50 -5.14 10.52
C ASN A 73 6.85 -4.60 9.24
N LEU A 74 7.06 -3.32 8.91
CA LEU A 74 6.52 -2.72 7.71
C LEU A 74 7.21 -3.32 6.47
N LEU A 75 6.43 -3.85 5.54
CA LEU A 75 6.90 -4.37 4.25
C LEU A 75 6.75 -3.33 3.14
N LEU A 76 5.63 -2.61 3.16
CA LEU A 76 5.27 -1.64 2.11
C LEU A 76 4.32 -0.59 2.66
N ARG A 77 4.48 0.66 2.25
CA ARG A 77 3.54 1.74 2.49
C ARG A 77 3.29 2.55 1.23
N THR A 78 2.03 2.85 0.93
CA THR A 78 1.65 3.80 -0.11
C THR A 78 1.06 5.07 0.48
N LEU A 79 1.19 6.19 -0.22
CA LEU A 79 0.54 7.44 0.14
C LEU A 79 0.07 8.12 -1.13
N SER A 80 -1.23 8.35 -1.26
CA SER A 80 -1.81 9.17 -2.32
C SER A 80 -2.68 10.26 -1.71
N GLU A 81 -2.46 11.49 -2.16
CA GLU A 81 -3.04 12.69 -1.57
C GLU A 81 -3.67 13.56 -2.66
N LYS A 82 -4.80 14.19 -2.32
CA LYS A 82 -5.49 15.15 -3.17
C LYS A 82 -5.65 16.45 -2.43
N GLU A 83 -4.96 17.47 -2.91
CA GLU A 83 -5.06 18.83 -2.40
C GLU A 83 -6.05 19.65 -3.21
N THR A 84 -6.71 20.59 -2.53
CA THR A 84 -7.42 21.70 -3.16
C THR A 84 -6.74 23.02 -2.77
N SER A 85 -7.19 24.13 -3.34
CA SER A 85 -6.73 25.48 -2.96
C SER A 85 -6.86 25.79 -1.46
N SER A 86 -7.65 25.00 -0.74
CA SER A 86 -7.96 25.15 0.68
C SER A 86 -7.17 24.16 1.58
N GLY A 87 -6.31 23.31 0.99
CA GLY A 87 -5.46 22.33 1.68
C GLY A 87 -5.73 20.87 1.28
N LEU A 88 -5.09 19.94 1.98
CA LEU A 88 -5.30 18.50 1.80
C LEU A 88 -6.78 18.16 2.01
N THR A 89 -7.41 17.63 0.97
CA THR A 89 -8.85 17.33 0.97
C THR A 89 -9.11 15.84 1.16
N LEU A 90 -8.19 15.00 0.71
CA LEU A 90 -8.32 13.56 0.77
C LEU A 90 -6.94 12.89 0.80
N LYS A 91 -6.76 11.93 1.69
CA LYS A 91 -5.57 11.08 1.80
C LYS A 91 -6.00 9.61 1.80
N ARG A 92 -5.27 8.77 1.09
CA ARG A 92 -5.38 7.31 1.10
C ARG A 92 -4.00 6.71 1.30
N GLU A 93 -3.90 5.79 2.24
CA GLU A 93 -2.65 5.17 2.64
C GLU A 93 -2.87 3.66 2.79
N PHE A 94 -2.10 2.87 2.06
CA PHE A 94 -1.99 1.44 2.34
C PHE A 94 -0.74 1.16 3.16
N LYS A 95 -0.87 0.27 4.15
CA LYS A 95 0.25 -0.24 4.93
C LYS A 95 0.19 -1.76 4.98
N VAL A 96 1.32 -2.39 4.71
CA VAL A 96 1.45 -3.83 4.67
C VAL A 96 2.48 -4.23 5.72
N HIS A 97 2.09 -5.06 6.69
CA HIS A 97 2.94 -5.50 7.78
C HIS A 97 3.11 -7.01 7.77
N ASP A 98 4.34 -7.48 8.02
CA ASP A 98 4.61 -8.88 8.27
C ASP A 98 4.19 -9.26 9.70
N CYS A 99 3.30 -10.23 9.81
CA CYS A 99 2.86 -10.81 11.08
C CYS A 99 3.63 -12.10 11.43
N GLY A 100 4.59 -12.50 10.60
CA GLY A 100 5.43 -13.68 10.77
C GLY A 100 4.90 -14.91 10.04
N VAL A 101 5.60 -16.03 10.24
CA VAL A 101 5.30 -17.31 9.59
C VAL A 101 3.86 -17.76 9.88
N ASP A 102 3.17 -18.21 8.85
CA ASP A 102 1.82 -18.74 8.98
C ASP A 102 1.84 -20.07 9.76
N PRO A 103 1.14 -20.17 10.92
CA PRO A 103 1.13 -21.39 11.72
C PRO A 103 0.52 -22.60 10.99
N ASP A 104 -0.34 -22.35 9.99
CA ASP A 104 -1.01 -23.39 9.21
C ASP A 104 -0.23 -23.78 7.95
N ASN A 105 0.70 -22.93 7.50
CA ASN A 105 1.56 -23.17 6.34
C ASN A 105 2.93 -22.50 6.51
N GLY A 106 3.92 -23.27 6.97
CA GLY A 106 5.25 -22.75 7.28
C GLY A 106 6.04 -22.16 6.11
N ASP A 107 5.59 -22.37 4.88
CA ASP A 107 6.20 -21.78 3.67
C ASP A 107 5.65 -20.36 3.36
N ASN A 108 4.63 -19.93 4.09
CA ASN A 108 3.96 -18.64 3.93
C ASN A 108 4.16 -17.74 5.15
N HIS A 109 3.97 -16.43 4.95
CA HIS A 109 3.84 -15.45 6.02
C HIS A 109 2.39 -14.94 6.12
N LYS A 110 1.91 -14.71 7.34
CA LYS A 110 0.72 -13.89 7.57
C LYS A 110 1.09 -12.43 7.36
N VAL A 111 0.31 -11.74 6.55
CA VAL A 111 0.53 -10.33 6.22
C VAL A 111 -0.75 -9.55 6.50
N GLU A 112 -0.66 -8.48 7.28
CA GLU A 112 -1.76 -7.52 7.48
C GLU A 112 -1.69 -6.44 6.39
N ILE A 113 -2.78 -6.28 5.64
CA ILE A 113 -2.98 -5.19 4.69
C ILE A 113 -4.03 -4.25 5.29
N ARG A 114 -3.65 -2.98 5.46
CA ARG A 114 -4.49 -1.91 5.99
C ARG A 114 -4.62 -0.79 4.97
N GLU A 115 -5.83 -0.29 4.81
CA GLU A 115 -6.13 0.95 4.09
C GLU A 115 -6.70 1.97 5.06
N ASP A 116 -6.09 3.15 5.11
CA ASP A 116 -6.63 4.32 5.82
C ASP A 116 -7.02 5.39 4.80
N VAL A 117 -8.28 5.84 4.87
CA VAL A 117 -8.77 6.96 4.06
C VAL A 117 -9.22 8.09 4.97
N VAL A 118 -8.66 9.27 4.77
CA VAL A 118 -8.99 10.49 5.50
C VAL A 118 -9.55 11.53 4.54
N LYS A 119 -10.80 11.93 4.74
CA LYS A 119 -11.49 13.01 4.04
C LYS A 119 -11.50 14.24 4.93
N ALA A 120 -10.88 15.32 4.46
CA ALA A 120 -10.91 16.59 5.18
C ALA A 120 -12.31 17.19 5.19
N PRO A 121 -12.58 18.12 6.12
CA PRO A 121 -13.83 18.88 6.14
C PRO A 121 -14.06 19.58 4.80
N THR A 122 -15.27 19.49 4.27
CA THR A 122 -15.68 20.35 3.15
C THR A 122 -15.88 21.78 3.65
N GLU A 123 -15.78 22.78 2.76
CA GLU A 123 -16.06 24.19 3.10
C GLU A 123 -17.49 24.40 3.65
N SER A 124 -18.40 23.47 3.38
CA SER A 124 -19.74 23.40 3.96
C SER A 124 -19.80 22.94 5.43
N GLY A 125 -18.65 22.69 6.08
CA GLY A 125 -18.57 22.37 7.50
C GLY A 125 -18.87 20.92 7.86
N GLN A 126 -18.77 19.98 6.92
CA GLN A 126 -18.84 18.55 7.28
C GLN A 126 -17.62 18.19 8.14
N PRO A 127 -17.79 17.37 9.19
CA PRO A 127 -16.66 16.88 9.97
C PRO A 127 -15.73 16.03 9.09
N PRO A 128 -14.43 15.92 9.44
CA PRO A 128 -13.54 15.01 8.76
C PRO A 128 -14.09 13.58 8.90
N ALA A 129 -14.01 12.81 7.81
CA ALA A 129 -14.41 11.40 7.82
C ALA A 129 -13.17 10.54 7.67
N MET A 130 -13.07 9.52 8.52
CA MET A 130 -12.01 8.53 8.46
C MET A 130 -12.64 7.15 8.27
N SER A 131 -12.08 6.35 7.37
CA SER A 131 -12.40 4.93 7.23
C SER A 131 -11.13 4.12 7.24
N GLU A 132 -11.20 2.94 7.85
CA GLU A 132 -10.13 1.95 7.86
C GLU A 132 -10.67 0.61 7.36
N ASN A 133 -9.93 -0.03 6.47
CA ASN A 133 -10.14 -1.42 6.07
C ASN A 133 -8.90 -2.22 6.45
N VAL A 134 -9.08 -3.44 6.96
CA VAL A 134 -7.98 -4.31 7.40
C VAL A 134 -8.30 -5.76 7.04
N VAL A 135 -7.33 -6.46 6.49
CA VAL A 135 -7.39 -7.91 6.29
C VAL A 135 -6.03 -8.53 6.58
N THR A 136 -6.05 -9.77 7.07
CA THR A 136 -4.85 -10.60 7.20
C THR A 136 -4.92 -11.74 6.20
N VAL A 137 -3.92 -11.85 5.35
CA VAL A 137 -3.81 -12.87 4.29
C VAL A 137 -2.56 -13.72 4.48
N SER A 138 -2.52 -14.89 3.85
CA SER A 138 -1.35 -15.79 3.86
C SER A 138 -0.65 -15.70 2.51
N ILE A 139 0.57 -15.16 2.48
CA ILE A 139 1.31 -14.90 1.25
C ILE A 139 2.59 -15.76 1.24
N PRO A 140 2.86 -16.52 0.16
CA PRO A 140 4.10 -17.27 0.03
C PRO A 140 5.31 -16.32 -0.05
N LEU A 141 6.40 -16.67 0.64
CA LEU A 141 7.69 -16.01 0.40
C LEU A 141 8.15 -16.38 -1.02
N ALA A 142 8.41 -15.38 -1.86
CA ALA A 142 8.85 -15.57 -3.25
C ALA A 142 10.27 -16.13 -3.34
#